data_AF-A0A8H7FW68-F1
#
_entry.id   AF-A0A8H7FW68-F1
#
_cell.length_a   1.000
_cell.length_b   1.000
_cell.length_c   1.000
_cell.angle_alpha   90.00
_cell.angle_beta   90.00
_cell.angle_gamma   90.00
#
_symmetry.space_group_name_H-M   'P 1'
#
loop_
_entity.id
_entity.type
_entity.pdbx_description
1 polymer ?
#
loop_
_entity_poly.entity_id
_entity_poly.type
_entity_poly.pdbx_seq_one_letter_code
_entity_poly.pdbx_strand_id
1 'polypeptide(L)'
;MIPINLTIGLVILAAVAVVGSAYLIATLASAIYLDCPYRTPLSFPCWRGLQAFRLGVSGLSSLALGGWLQWRLHHGSLEDLREKEATRRYSDSLLARDTRALQWTVDNLIENVDFEPFAASIPALLNNYYTRTVLEQMLSSPACNLPKRISDLLQGCLQSNVSSPWNPAADNMVLTSLRATFSMTEKLAWRSWRDCANHLTATYLPLLSFHSNPIIAHYAVCSAAVAKYRLANDLIMPTIIEPNAEDTRKNIIALNVLGGQAITRQVQAFPARRMKSEEPPTPQQHSTLRMCRSSILRDFCARIGSPEFQRVDFIPQTEGGEVLMNTVEVITTVVYHPAYDSDDAFQWDFVQSLGDFIFPSTHTSDKTVSPSVASLPVPIVYYIFRRFAGTLTQRSGARREARRIWERYMAENPTLGSFSRWFGEVGQDLGPGPA
;
A
#
# COMPACT_ATOMS: atom_id res chain seq x y z
N MET A 1 36.92 -56.25 -27.55
CA MET A 1 37.00 -54.78 -27.65
C MET A 1 35.57 -54.26 -27.78
N ILE A 2 35.01 -53.68 -26.72
CA ILE A 2 33.73 -52.96 -26.84
C ILE A 2 34.03 -51.71 -27.68
N PRO A 3 33.39 -51.50 -28.84
CA PRO A 3 33.68 -50.35 -29.66
C PRO A 3 33.28 -49.10 -28.88
N ILE A 4 34.26 -48.24 -28.59
CA ILE A 4 34.12 -46.97 -27.86
C ILE A 4 32.97 -46.09 -28.44
N ASN A 5 32.60 -46.34 -29.70
CA ASN A 5 31.50 -45.67 -30.40
C ASN A 5 30.09 -45.99 -29.86
N LEU A 6 29.87 -47.20 -29.31
CA LEU A 6 28.53 -47.58 -28.82
C LEU A 6 28.18 -46.84 -27.52
N THR A 7 29.13 -46.73 -26.60
CA THR A 7 28.92 -46.05 -25.32
C THR A 7 28.64 -44.57 -25.53
N ILE A 8 29.42 -43.90 -26.39
CA ILE A 8 29.19 -42.49 -26.74
C ILE A 8 27.82 -42.33 -27.42
N GLY A 9 27.46 -43.22 -28.36
CA GLY A 9 26.16 -43.21 -29.01
C GLY A 9 24.99 -43.38 -28.04
N LEU A 10 25.09 -44.30 -27.07
CA LEU A 10 24.07 -44.50 -26.05
C LEU A 10 23.95 -43.30 -25.10
N VAL A 11 25.07 -42.66 -24.72
CA VAL A 11 25.07 -41.46 -23.88
C VAL A 11 24.40 -40.29 -24.61
N ILE A 12 24.74 -40.06 -25.88
CA ILE A 12 24.11 -39.01 -26.70
C ILE A 12 22.63 -39.29 -26.88
N LEU A 13 22.25 -40.54 -27.21
CA LEU A 13 20.85 -40.93 -27.36
C LEU A 13 20.06 -40.71 -26.06
N ALA A 14 20.62 -41.08 -24.91
CA ALA A 14 20.02 -40.85 -23.60
C ALA A 14 19.85 -39.36 -23.32
N ALA A 15 20.86 -38.52 -23.60
CA ALA A 15 20.76 -37.08 -23.42
C ALA A 15 19.68 -36.45 -24.33
N VAL A 16 19.65 -36.83 -25.61
CA VAL A 16 18.64 -36.38 -26.57
C VAL A 16 17.24 -36.84 -26.16
N ALA A 17 17.10 -38.07 -25.68
CA ALA A 17 15.83 -38.60 -25.19
C ALA A 17 15.34 -37.81 -23.97
N VAL A 18 16.22 -37.52 -22.99
CA VAL A 18 15.87 -36.73 -21.81
C VAL A 18 15.44 -35.31 -22.19
N VAL A 19 16.20 -34.62 -23.05
CA VAL A 19 15.86 -33.26 -23.50
C VAL A 19 14.58 -33.25 -24.35
N GLY A 20 14.43 -34.22 -25.25
CA GLY A 20 13.24 -34.39 -26.08
C GLY A 20 11.99 -34.66 -25.25
N SER A 21 12.08 -35.53 -24.25
CA SER A 21 11.02 -35.80 -23.29
C SER A 21 10.67 -34.56 -22.47
N ALA A 22 11.66 -33.82 -21.96
CA ALA A 22 11.42 -32.57 -21.22
C ALA A 22 10.71 -31.52 -22.09
N TYR A 23 11.13 -31.35 -23.34
CA TYR A 23 10.48 -30.45 -24.30
C TYR A 23 9.05 -30.88 -24.64
N LEU A 24 8.81 -32.18 -24.80
CA LEU A 24 7.48 -32.74 -25.05
C LEU A 24 6.57 -32.54 -23.83
N ILE A 25 7.07 -32.76 -22.61
CA ILE A 25 6.35 -32.49 -21.36
C ILE A 25 6.00 -31.00 -21.26
N ALA A 26 6.95 -30.10 -21.51
CA ALA A 26 6.69 -28.66 -21.49
C ALA A 26 5.63 -28.25 -22.53
N THR A 27 5.70 -28.83 -23.73
CA THR A 27 4.73 -28.61 -24.81
C THR A 27 3.34 -29.10 -24.42
N LEU A 28 3.22 -30.33 -23.90
CA LEU A 28 1.95 -30.89 -23.45
C LEU A 28 1.39 -30.13 -22.25
N ALA A 29 2.23 -29.78 -21.28
CA ALA A 29 1.85 -28.98 -20.13
C ALA A 29 1.27 -27.63 -20.57
N SER A 30 1.88 -26.96 -21.56
CA SER A 30 1.37 -25.70 -22.10
C SER A 30 0.01 -25.81 -22.80
N ALA A 31 -0.31 -26.99 -23.33
CA ALA A 31 -1.59 -27.29 -23.97
C ALA A 31 -2.66 -27.72 -22.96
N ILE A 32 -2.27 -28.37 -21.85
CA ILE A 32 -3.19 -28.87 -20.83
C ILE A 32 -3.50 -27.79 -19.79
N TYR A 33 -2.47 -27.09 -19.31
CA TYR A 33 -2.56 -26.03 -18.32
C TYR A 33 -2.54 -24.67 -19.02
N LEU A 34 -3.69 -23.99 -19.04
CA LEU A 34 -3.83 -22.66 -19.64
C LEU A 34 -2.90 -21.62 -18.97
N ASP A 35 -2.53 -21.87 -17.70
CA ASP A 35 -1.70 -21.03 -16.84
C ASP A 35 -0.19 -21.21 -17.06
N CYS A 36 0.22 -22.13 -17.92
CA CYS A 36 1.62 -22.43 -18.14
C CYS A 36 2.32 -21.26 -18.89
N PRO A 37 3.42 -20.69 -18.36
CA PRO A 37 4.11 -19.57 -19.00
C PRO A 37 4.87 -19.99 -20.27
N TYR A 38 5.17 -21.28 -20.41
CA TYR A 38 5.96 -21.78 -21.54
C TYR A 38 5.11 -21.80 -22.82
N ARG A 39 5.55 -21.05 -23.83
CA ARG A 39 5.04 -21.15 -25.21
C ARG A 39 6.09 -21.87 -26.06
N THR A 40 5.76 -23.06 -26.54
CA THR A 40 6.58 -23.75 -27.54
C THR A 40 5.93 -23.62 -28.91
N PRO A 41 6.69 -23.59 -30.02
CA PRO A 41 6.10 -23.54 -31.36
C PRO A 41 5.16 -24.74 -31.65
N LEU A 42 5.29 -25.83 -30.89
CA LEU A 42 4.42 -27.01 -30.99
C LEU A 42 3.18 -26.96 -30.09
N SER A 43 3.02 -25.97 -29.20
CA SER A 43 1.87 -25.91 -28.29
C SER A 43 0.55 -25.76 -29.04
N PHE A 44 0.53 -24.98 -30.12
CA PHE A 44 -0.66 -24.76 -30.95
C PHE A 44 -1.10 -26.03 -31.72
N PRO A 45 -0.25 -26.72 -32.49
CA PRO A 45 -0.65 -27.98 -33.13
C PRO A 45 -1.00 -29.06 -32.11
N CYS A 46 -0.30 -29.12 -30.97
CA CYS A 46 -0.63 -30.04 -29.89
C CYS A 46 -2.01 -29.76 -29.30
N TRP A 47 -2.36 -28.49 -29.09
CA TRP A 47 -3.69 -28.08 -28.64
C TRP A 47 -4.79 -28.47 -29.64
N ARG A 48 -4.58 -28.24 -30.94
CA ARG A 48 -5.50 -28.67 -32.01
C ARG A 48 -5.68 -30.19 -32.01
N GLY A 49 -4.59 -30.94 -31.85
CA GLY A 49 -4.63 -32.40 -31.70
C GLY A 49 -5.44 -32.83 -30.48
N LEU A 50 -5.24 -32.16 -29.34
CA LEU A 50 -5.99 -32.44 -28.11
C LEU A 50 -7.48 -32.13 -28.25
N GLN A 51 -7.84 -31.04 -28.94
CA GLN A 51 -9.23 -30.70 -29.27
C GLN A 51 -9.87 -31.75 -30.17
N ALA A 52 -9.18 -32.18 -31.23
CA ALA A 52 -9.66 -33.23 -32.13
C ALA A 52 -9.84 -34.57 -31.39
N PHE A 53 -8.89 -34.92 -30.52
CA PHE A 53 -8.98 -36.11 -29.68
C PHE A 53 -10.17 -36.04 -28.71
N ARG A 54 -10.36 -34.91 -28.02
CA ARG A 54 -11.50 -34.68 -27.11
C ARG A 54 -12.84 -34.77 -27.85
N LEU A 55 -12.92 -34.22 -29.06
CA LEU A 55 -14.09 -34.35 -29.92
C LEU A 55 -14.39 -35.82 -30.24
N GLY A 56 -13.37 -36.58 -30.67
CA GLY A 56 -13.51 -38.00 -30.96
C GLY A 56 -13.97 -38.82 -29.75
N VAL A 57 -13.38 -38.58 -28.58
CA VAL A 57 -13.77 -39.26 -27.33
C VAL A 57 -15.16 -38.83 -26.85
N SER A 58 -15.52 -37.56 -26.99
CA SER A 58 -16.82 -37.06 -26.56
C SER A 58 -17.98 -37.71 -27.34
N GLY A 59 -17.80 -37.95 -28.64
CA GLY A 59 -18.79 -38.66 -29.47
C GLY A 59 -18.97 -40.13 -29.09
N LEU A 60 -17.93 -40.77 -28.52
CA LEU A 60 -18.04 -42.10 -27.94
C LEU A 60 -18.72 -42.08 -26.56
N SER A 61 -18.43 -41.07 -25.73
CA SER A 61 -18.99 -40.95 -24.38
C SER A 61 -20.45 -40.47 -24.33
N SER A 62 -20.93 -39.74 -25.34
CA SER A 62 -22.33 -39.30 -25.42
C SER A 62 -23.31 -40.46 -25.53
N LEU A 63 -22.83 -41.65 -25.86
CA LEU A 63 -23.61 -42.89 -25.88
C LEU A 63 -23.65 -43.61 -24.51
N ALA A 64 -22.75 -43.29 -23.57
CA ALA A 64 -22.51 -44.12 -22.38
C ALA A 64 -22.88 -43.46 -21.03
N LEU A 65 -22.72 -42.14 -20.87
CA LEU A 65 -23.08 -41.47 -19.60
C LEU A 65 -23.59 -40.04 -19.84
N GLY A 66 -24.86 -39.82 -19.52
CA GLY A 66 -25.54 -38.54 -19.66
C GLY A 66 -24.87 -37.41 -18.87
N GLY A 67 -24.47 -36.35 -19.57
CA GLY A 67 -24.55 -34.97 -19.09
C GLY A 67 -23.34 -34.34 -18.40
N TRP A 68 -22.30 -35.08 -18.00
CA TRP A 68 -21.25 -34.49 -17.14
C TRP A 68 -20.05 -33.87 -17.89
N LEU A 69 -19.85 -34.18 -19.17
CA LEU A 69 -18.71 -33.72 -19.97
C LEU A 69 -19.06 -32.60 -20.96
N GLN A 70 -19.97 -31.70 -20.61
CA GLN A 70 -20.22 -30.49 -21.40
C GLN A 70 -19.12 -29.44 -21.15
N TRP A 71 -17.86 -29.84 -21.34
CA TRP A 71 -16.77 -28.91 -21.58
C TRP A 71 -17.11 -28.20 -22.88
N ARG A 72 -17.67 -26.99 -22.76
CA ARG A 72 -18.07 -26.16 -23.91
C ARG A 72 -16.92 -26.19 -24.91
N LEU A 73 -17.22 -26.68 -26.11
CA LEU A 73 -16.38 -26.53 -27.28
C LEU A 73 -16.21 -25.04 -27.53
N HIS A 74 -15.19 -24.45 -26.91
CA HIS A 74 -14.83 -23.07 -27.17
C HIS A 74 -14.27 -23.03 -28.58
N HIS A 75 -15.06 -22.48 -29.50
CA HIS A 75 -14.59 -22.04 -30.81
C HIS A 75 -13.77 -20.76 -30.61
N GLY A 76 -12.45 -20.91 -30.51
CA GLY A 76 -11.51 -19.82 -30.32
C GLY A 76 -10.07 -20.29 -30.43
N SER A 77 -9.14 -19.35 -30.63
CA SER A 77 -7.71 -19.63 -30.57
C SER A 77 -7.31 -20.04 -29.13
N LEU A 78 -6.16 -20.70 -28.98
CA LEU A 78 -5.61 -20.98 -27.63
C LEU A 78 -5.36 -19.65 -26.87
N GLU A 79 -5.06 -18.57 -27.60
CA GLU A 79 -4.85 -17.25 -27.03
C GLU A 79 -6.16 -16.67 -26.50
N ASP A 80 -7.25 -16.76 -27.25
CA ASP A 80 -8.58 -16.29 -26.80
C ASP A 80 -9.03 -17.04 -25.55
N LEU A 81 -8.71 -18.34 -25.47
CA LEU A 81 -8.99 -19.16 -24.30
C LEU A 81 -8.17 -18.74 -23.09
N ARG A 82 -6.87 -18.48 -23.29
CA ARG A 82 -5.99 -17.98 -22.22
C ARG A 82 -6.40 -16.59 -21.76
N GLU A 83 -6.72 -15.70 -22.69
CA GLU A 83 -7.22 -14.35 -22.39
C GLU A 83 -8.54 -14.44 -21.63
N LYS A 84 -9.47 -15.28 -22.08
CA LYS A 84 -10.76 -15.48 -21.42
C LYS A 84 -10.64 -16.12 -20.04
N GLU A 85 -9.68 -17.01 -19.84
CA GLU A 85 -9.39 -17.59 -18.53
C GLU A 85 -8.67 -16.58 -17.61
N ALA A 86 -7.76 -15.77 -18.16
CA ALA A 86 -7.09 -14.68 -17.44
C ALA A 86 -8.06 -13.54 -17.05
N THR A 87 -9.09 -13.31 -17.86
CA THR A 87 -10.16 -12.31 -17.61
C THR A 87 -11.40 -12.92 -16.96
N ARG A 88 -11.35 -14.20 -16.56
CA ARG A 88 -12.49 -14.88 -15.95
C ARG A 88 -12.87 -14.17 -14.64
N ARG A 89 -14.17 -14.15 -14.35
CA ARG A 89 -14.70 -13.54 -13.11
C ARG A 89 -13.92 -14.07 -11.90
N TYR A 90 -13.66 -13.17 -10.96
CA TYR A 90 -13.07 -13.41 -9.64
C TYR A 90 -13.35 -14.82 -9.13
N SER A 91 -12.32 -15.68 -9.12
CA SER A 91 -12.37 -17.03 -8.55
C SER A 91 -11.22 -17.22 -7.57
N ASP A 92 -11.44 -18.03 -6.53
CA ASP A 92 -10.43 -18.31 -5.52
C ASP A 92 -9.20 -19.02 -6.11
N SER A 93 -9.40 -19.84 -7.15
CA SER A 93 -8.31 -20.51 -7.86
C SER A 93 -7.43 -19.51 -8.61
N LEU A 94 -8.03 -18.50 -9.25
CA LEU A 94 -7.33 -17.43 -9.96
C LEU A 94 -6.53 -16.59 -8.96
N LEU A 95 -7.16 -16.20 -7.85
CA LEU A 95 -6.51 -15.45 -6.77
C LEU A 95 -5.29 -16.20 -6.19
N ALA A 96 -5.43 -17.51 -5.90
CA ALA A 96 -4.33 -18.32 -5.39
C ALA A 96 -3.19 -18.50 -6.41
N ARG A 97 -3.53 -18.67 -7.70
CA ARG A 97 -2.57 -18.75 -8.80
C ARG A 97 -1.76 -17.46 -8.91
N ASP A 98 -2.44 -16.32 -8.98
CA ASP A 98 -1.81 -15.02 -9.19
C ASP A 98 -1.02 -14.60 -7.94
N THR A 99 -1.48 -14.95 -6.74
CA THR A 99 -0.72 -14.77 -5.50
C THR A 99 0.59 -15.55 -5.55
N ARG A 100 0.56 -16.82 -5.99
CA ARG A 100 1.76 -17.65 -6.12
C ARG A 100 2.70 -17.13 -7.20
N ALA A 101 2.16 -16.69 -8.34
CA ALA A 101 2.94 -16.11 -9.43
C ALA A 101 3.63 -14.81 -8.99
N LEU A 102 2.91 -13.94 -8.27
CA LEU A 102 3.45 -12.70 -7.72
C LEU A 102 4.55 -12.99 -6.70
N GLN A 103 4.30 -13.93 -5.77
CA GLN A 103 5.30 -14.37 -4.78
C GLN A 103 6.56 -14.91 -5.46
N TRP A 104 6.39 -15.82 -6.42
CA TRP A 104 7.50 -16.38 -7.19
C TRP A 104 8.27 -15.27 -7.93
N THR A 105 7.58 -14.29 -8.49
CA THR A 105 8.23 -13.16 -9.17
C THR A 105 9.11 -12.38 -8.20
N VAL A 106 8.57 -11.98 -7.05
CA VAL A 106 9.36 -11.25 -6.03
C VAL A 106 10.56 -12.07 -5.55
N ASP A 107 10.41 -13.38 -5.38
CA ASP A 107 11.48 -14.28 -4.95
C ASP A 107 12.60 -14.47 -5.99
N ASN A 108 12.29 -14.31 -7.28
CA ASN A 108 13.25 -14.50 -8.38
C ASN A 108 13.91 -13.20 -8.85
N LEU A 109 13.43 -12.03 -8.43
CA LEU A 109 14.11 -10.75 -8.66
C LEU A 109 15.26 -10.63 -7.66
N ILE A 110 16.44 -11.14 -8.02
CA ILE A 110 17.59 -11.24 -7.09
C ILE A 110 18.26 -9.88 -6.91
N GLU A 111 18.47 -9.14 -8.00
CA GLU A 111 19.18 -7.86 -7.96
C GLU A 111 18.24 -6.69 -7.65
N ASN A 112 18.78 -5.61 -7.08
CA ASN A 112 18.00 -4.40 -6.80
C ASN A 112 17.52 -3.73 -8.09
N VAL A 113 18.33 -3.79 -9.16
CA VAL A 113 17.99 -3.23 -10.48
C VAL A 113 16.79 -3.95 -11.11
N ASP A 114 16.69 -5.28 -10.94
CA ASP A 114 15.55 -6.06 -11.44
C ASP A 114 14.28 -5.82 -10.60
N PHE A 115 14.46 -5.56 -9.31
CA PHE A 115 13.35 -5.35 -8.38
C PHE A 115 12.77 -3.93 -8.42
N GLU A 116 13.54 -2.92 -8.82
CA GLU A 116 13.09 -1.53 -8.91
C GLU A 116 11.83 -1.36 -9.80
N PRO A 117 11.75 -1.89 -11.04
CA PRO A 117 10.54 -1.83 -11.86
C PRO A 117 9.32 -2.45 -11.19
N PHE A 118 9.51 -3.54 -10.44
CA PHE A 118 8.44 -4.16 -9.67
C PHE A 118 7.95 -3.23 -8.57
N ALA A 119 8.87 -2.65 -7.78
CA ALA A 119 8.53 -1.70 -6.72
C ALA A 119 7.78 -0.48 -7.26
N ALA A 120 8.19 0.04 -8.43
CA ALA A 120 7.51 1.15 -9.11
C ALA A 120 6.05 0.84 -9.50
N SER A 121 5.72 -0.44 -9.72
CA SER A 121 4.36 -0.86 -10.09
C SER A 121 3.40 -1.00 -8.90
N ILE A 122 3.91 -1.10 -7.66
CA ILE A 122 3.11 -1.37 -6.46
C ILE A 122 1.96 -0.34 -6.26
N PRO A 123 2.17 0.98 -6.39
CA PRO A 123 1.09 1.95 -6.26
C PRO A 123 -0.06 1.70 -7.25
N ALA A 124 0.25 1.31 -8.49
CA ALA A 124 -0.74 1.00 -9.51
C ALA A 124 -1.47 -0.33 -9.20
N LEU A 125 -0.75 -1.34 -8.72
CA LEU A 125 -1.35 -2.61 -8.27
C LEU A 125 -2.35 -2.40 -7.13
N LEU A 126 -2.09 -1.45 -6.22
CA LEU A 126 -2.98 -1.16 -5.10
C LEU A 126 -4.24 -0.37 -5.49
N ASN A 127 -4.27 0.27 -6.67
CA ASN A 127 -5.44 1.01 -7.16
C ASN A 127 -6.54 0.09 -7.72
N ASN A 128 -6.18 -1.10 -8.18
CA ASN A 128 -7.14 -2.08 -8.68
C ASN A 128 -7.48 -3.08 -7.56
N TYR A 129 -8.78 -3.23 -7.28
CA TYR A 129 -9.29 -4.07 -6.20
C TYR A 129 -8.80 -5.52 -6.28
N TYR A 130 -8.73 -6.10 -7.48
CA TYR A 130 -8.26 -7.46 -7.69
C TYR A 130 -6.80 -7.62 -7.31
N THR A 131 -5.92 -6.83 -7.93
CA THR A 131 -4.47 -6.88 -7.70
C THR A 131 -4.11 -6.48 -6.28
N ARG A 132 -4.88 -5.59 -5.65
CA ARG A 132 -4.78 -5.30 -4.22
C ARG A 132 -5.04 -6.55 -3.39
N THR A 133 -6.10 -7.30 -3.69
CA THR A 133 -6.45 -8.55 -2.97
C THR A 133 -5.36 -9.61 -3.16
N VAL A 134 -4.82 -9.77 -4.37
CA VAL A 134 -3.68 -10.66 -4.66
C VAL A 134 -2.47 -10.27 -3.80
N LEU A 135 -2.12 -8.99 -3.78
CA LEU A 135 -0.99 -8.48 -3.01
C LEU A 135 -1.21 -8.66 -1.50
N GLU A 136 -2.42 -8.41 -1.00
CA GLU A 136 -2.78 -8.64 0.41
C GLU A 136 -2.64 -10.12 0.81
N GLN A 137 -3.07 -11.04 -0.05
CA GLN A 137 -2.91 -12.48 0.20
C GLN A 137 -1.43 -12.89 0.19
N MET A 138 -0.64 -12.32 -0.72
CA MET A 138 0.80 -12.54 -0.76
C MET A 138 1.48 -12.06 0.53
N LEU A 139 1.19 -10.83 0.98
CA LEU A 139 1.74 -10.25 2.20
C LEU A 139 1.32 -11.00 3.47
N SER A 140 0.17 -11.68 3.44
CA SER A 140 -0.27 -12.54 4.53
C SER A 140 0.54 -13.84 4.64
N SER A 141 1.29 -14.21 3.59
CA SER A 141 2.16 -15.38 3.61
C SER A 141 3.41 -15.11 4.46
N PRO A 142 3.76 -15.98 5.42
CA PRO A 142 4.98 -15.82 6.22
C PRO A 142 6.27 -15.93 5.38
N ALA A 143 6.18 -16.50 4.17
CA ALA A 143 7.30 -16.58 3.23
C ALA A 143 7.51 -15.30 2.42
N CYS A 144 6.58 -14.32 2.51
CA CYS A 144 6.68 -13.09 1.75
C CYS A 144 7.90 -12.26 2.18
N ASN A 145 8.80 -12.03 1.24
CA ASN A 145 10.00 -11.22 1.41
C ASN A 145 9.81 -9.79 0.90
N LEU A 146 8.64 -9.41 0.37
CA LEU A 146 8.43 -8.10 -0.26
C LEU A 146 8.80 -6.92 0.66
N PRO A 147 8.32 -6.82 1.91
CA PRO A 147 8.71 -5.72 2.80
C PRO A 147 10.22 -5.67 3.08
N LYS A 148 10.87 -6.84 3.13
CA LYS A 148 12.33 -6.94 3.28
C LYS A 148 13.04 -6.43 2.03
N ARG A 149 12.64 -6.87 0.83
CA ARG A 149 13.21 -6.43 -0.45
C ARG A 149 13.12 -4.91 -0.63
N ILE A 150 11.98 -4.30 -0.29
CA ILE A 150 11.81 -2.83 -0.31
C ILE A 150 12.78 -2.16 0.67
N SER A 151 12.97 -2.74 1.85
CA SER A 151 13.91 -2.21 2.84
C SER A 151 15.37 -2.37 2.42
N ASP A 152 15.72 -3.48 1.79
CA ASP A 152 17.05 -3.73 1.24
C ASP A 152 17.33 -2.77 0.07
N LEU A 153 16.30 -2.44 -0.73
CA LEU A 153 16.37 -1.42 -1.78
C LEU A 153 16.65 -0.03 -1.19
N LEU A 154 15.92 0.37 -0.14
CA LEU A 154 16.19 1.61 0.61
C LEU A 154 17.61 1.59 1.22
N GLN A 155 18.01 0.47 1.82
CA GLN A 155 19.32 0.32 2.44
C GLN A 155 20.45 0.46 1.43
N GLY A 156 20.33 -0.14 0.24
CA GLY A 156 21.32 -0.04 -0.82
C GLY A 156 21.54 1.41 -1.26
N CYS A 157 20.50 2.24 -1.23
CA CYS A 157 20.63 3.68 -1.48
C CYS A 157 21.45 4.38 -0.38
N LEU A 158 21.22 4.01 0.88
CA LEU A 158 21.85 4.62 2.07
C LEU A 158 23.29 4.17 2.31
N GLN A 159 23.65 2.93 1.94
CA GLN A 159 24.97 2.34 2.21
C GLN A 159 26.11 2.95 1.39
N SER A 160 25.84 3.84 0.44
CA SER A 160 26.85 4.58 -0.34
C SER A 160 27.65 5.64 0.46
N ASN A 161 27.79 5.40 1.77
CA ASN A 161 28.50 6.12 2.82
C ASN A 161 27.69 7.22 3.53
N VAL A 162 27.38 6.96 4.81
CA VAL A 162 26.94 7.95 5.83
C VAL A 162 27.94 9.13 5.96
N SER A 163 29.12 9.01 5.37
CA SER A 163 30.18 10.02 5.35
C SER A 163 30.43 10.67 3.98
N SER A 164 29.76 10.21 2.91
CA SER A 164 29.86 10.79 1.56
C SER A 164 28.64 11.66 1.30
N PRO A 165 28.76 12.74 0.50
CA PRO A 165 27.57 13.37 -0.08
C PRO A 165 26.68 12.33 -0.75
N TRP A 166 25.38 12.41 -0.49
CA TRP A 166 24.33 11.61 -1.10
C TRP A 166 24.57 11.45 -2.60
N ASN A 167 24.48 10.22 -3.12
CA ASN A 167 24.62 9.97 -4.54
C ASN A 167 23.29 10.31 -5.26
N PRO A 168 23.21 11.40 -6.06
CA PRO A 168 21.98 11.78 -6.73
C PRO A 168 21.50 10.72 -7.73
N ALA A 169 22.40 9.82 -8.18
CA ALA A 169 22.02 8.70 -9.04
C ALA A 169 21.10 7.69 -8.35
N ALA A 170 21.04 7.68 -7.00
CA ALA A 170 20.17 6.80 -6.24
C ALA A 170 18.77 7.39 -5.96
N ASP A 171 18.53 8.68 -6.24
CA ASP A 171 17.28 9.38 -5.89
C ASP A 171 16.04 8.69 -6.45
N ASN A 172 16.08 8.23 -7.71
CA ASN A 172 14.96 7.55 -8.36
C ASN A 172 14.61 6.23 -7.65
N MET A 173 15.62 5.48 -7.23
CA MET A 173 15.46 4.20 -6.53
C MET A 173 14.91 4.42 -5.11
N VAL A 174 15.40 5.45 -4.40
CA VAL A 174 14.86 5.87 -3.10
C VAL A 174 13.39 6.28 -3.24
N LEU A 175 13.09 7.14 -4.20
CA LEU A 175 11.74 7.65 -4.43
C LEU A 175 10.76 6.51 -4.78
N THR A 176 11.19 5.59 -5.65
CA THR A 176 10.41 4.38 -6.00
C THR A 176 10.10 3.53 -4.77
N SER A 177 11.12 3.27 -3.94
CA SER A 177 10.96 2.49 -2.70
C SER A 177 10.04 3.17 -1.69
N LEU A 178 10.15 4.49 -1.56
CA LEU A 178 9.30 5.29 -0.69
C LEU A 178 7.85 5.37 -1.19
N ARG A 179 7.62 5.51 -2.51
CA ARG A 179 6.27 5.45 -3.11
C ARG A 179 5.60 4.11 -2.87
N ALA A 180 6.33 3.02 -3.05
CA ALA A 180 5.85 1.67 -2.76
C ALA A 180 5.50 1.52 -1.27
N THR A 181 6.43 1.91 -0.39
CA THR A 181 6.24 1.89 1.07
C THR A 181 5.00 2.71 1.46
N PHE A 182 4.92 3.97 1.04
CA PHE A 182 3.81 4.85 1.31
C PHE A 182 2.49 4.21 0.87
N SER A 183 2.39 3.78 -0.39
CA SER A 183 1.15 3.19 -0.93
C SER A 183 0.71 1.94 -0.18
N MET A 184 1.63 1.04 0.17
CA MET A 184 1.32 -0.16 0.97
C MET A 184 0.83 0.26 2.37
N THR A 185 1.54 1.19 3.00
CA THR A 185 1.20 1.72 4.33
C THR A 185 0.00 2.65 4.34
N GLU A 186 -0.53 3.07 3.19
CA GLU A 186 -1.76 3.85 3.11
C GLU A 186 -2.93 2.91 2.80
N LYS A 187 -2.86 2.18 1.68
CA LYS A 187 -4.00 1.44 1.12
C LYS A 187 -4.31 0.10 1.79
N LEU A 188 -3.33 -0.51 2.45
CA LEU A 188 -3.51 -1.77 3.17
C LEU A 188 -3.85 -1.54 4.65
N ALA A 189 -4.71 -0.56 4.95
CA ALA A 189 -4.94 0.00 6.30
C ALA A 189 -5.38 -1.04 7.35
N TRP A 190 -6.03 -2.10 6.91
CA TRP A 190 -6.53 -3.17 7.77
C TRP A 190 -5.48 -4.23 8.13
N ARG A 191 -4.28 -4.14 7.54
CA ARG A 191 -3.17 -5.06 7.79
C ARG A 191 -2.20 -4.45 8.79
N SER A 192 -1.56 -5.32 9.56
CA SER A 192 -0.56 -4.87 10.51
C SER A 192 0.63 -4.26 9.77
N TRP A 193 1.31 -3.32 10.43
CA TRP A 193 2.50 -2.66 9.90
C TRP A 193 3.50 -3.67 9.33
N ARG A 194 3.69 -4.80 10.03
CA ARG A 194 4.67 -5.84 9.68
C ARG A 194 4.44 -6.45 8.30
N ASP A 195 3.18 -6.49 7.86
CA ASP A 195 2.80 -7.11 6.59
C ASP A 195 3.09 -6.13 5.43
N CYS A 196 3.16 -4.83 5.71
CA CYS A 196 3.35 -3.78 4.71
C CYS A 196 4.79 -3.26 4.64
N ALA A 197 5.48 -3.24 5.78
CA ALA A 197 6.83 -2.73 5.95
C ALA A 197 7.50 -3.44 7.12
N ASN A 198 8.82 -3.40 7.22
CA ASN A 198 9.51 -4.00 8.34
C ASN A 198 10.07 -2.91 9.29
N HIS A 199 10.65 -3.36 10.40
CA HIS A 199 11.30 -2.46 11.36
C HIS A 199 12.51 -1.71 10.76
N LEU A 200 13.18 -2.27 9.75
CA LEU A 200 14.28 -1.60 9.04
C LEU A 200 13.77 -0.42 8.23
N THR A 201 12.63 -0.56 7.55
CA THR A 201 11.97 0.56 6.86
C THR A 201 11.78 1.74 7.82
N ALA A 202 11.26 1.47 9.03
CA ALA A 202 11.07 2.50 10.06
C ALA A 202 12.38 3.17 10.52
N THR A 203 13.53 2.48 10.45
CA THR A 203 14.84 3.09 10.74
C THR A 203 15.32 4.05 9.67
N TYR A 204 14.93 3.84 8.41
CA TYR A 204 15.36 4.66 7.29
C TYR A 204 14.52 5.92 7.10
N LEU A 205 13.23 5.88 7.43
CA LEU A 205 12.33 7.02 7.23
C LEU A 205 12.78 8.31 7.94
N PRO A 206 13.20 8.31 9.22
CA PRO A 206 13.72 9.52 9.86
C PRO A 206 14.98 10.05 9.20
N LEU A 207 15.87 9.18 8.71
CA LEU A 207 17.10 9.60 8.02
C LEU A 207 16.78 10.26 6.68
N LEU A 208 15.90 9.63 5.90
CA LEU A 208 15.45 10.14 4.60
C LEU A 208 14.62 11.42 4.71
N SER A 209 14.06 11.72 5.88
CA SER A 209 13.34 12.98 6.11
C SER A 209 14.23 14.23 6.07
N PHE A 210 15.56 14.06 6.10
CA PHE A 210 16.55 15.12 5.97
C PHE A 210 17.26 15.09 4.60
N HIS A 211 16.70 14.39 3.62
CA HIS A 211 17.28 14.29 2.28
C HIS A 211 17.29 15.65 1.57
N SER A 212 18.31 15.92 0.75
CA SER A 212 18.45 17.19 0.02
C SER A 212 17.36 17.41 -1.04
N ASN A 213 16.84 16.31 -1.59
CA ASN A 213 15.68 16.32 -2.47
C ASN A 213 14.38 16.44 -1.63
N PRO A 214 13.62 17.55 -1.75
CA PRO A 214 12.46 17.82 -0.91
C PRO A 214 11.32 16.83 -1.14
N ILE A 215 11.23 16.22 -2.33
CA ILE A 215 10.21 15.22 -2.63
C ILE A 215 10.50 13.94 -1.84
N ILE A 216 11.74 13.46 -1.85
CA ILE A 216 12.17 12.29 -1.06
C ILE A 216 11.93 12.54 0.42
N ALA A 217 12.35 13.71 0.93
CA ALA A 217 12.09 14.10 2.30
C ALA A 217 10.59 14.09 2.63
N HIS A 218 9.74 14.55 1.70
CA HIS A 218 8.29 14.54 1.86
C HIS A 218 7.72 13.14 2.00
N TYR A 219 8.06 12.25 1.07
CA TYR A 219 7.61 10.87 1.15
C TYR A 219 8.07 10.20 2.43
N ALA A 220 9.30 10.43 2.85
CA ALA A 220 9.82 9.88 4.09
C ALA A 220 9.02 10.37 5.31
N VAL A 221 8.66 11.66 5.35
CA VAL A 221 7.82 12.26 6.40
C VAL A 221 6.38 11.71 6.35
N CYS A 222 5.77 11.62 5.18
CA CYS A 222 4.45 11.04 4.98
C CYS A 222 4.40 9.57 5.41
N SER A 223 5.30 8.74 4.90
CA SER A 223 5.43 7.34 5.28
C SER A 223 5.70 7.17 6.77
N ALA A 224 6.55 8.01 7.38
CA ALA A 224 6.82 7.96 8.81
C ALA A 224 5.58 8.26 9.66
N ALA A 225 4.78 9.25 9.25
CA ALA A 225 3.55 9.61 9.95
C ALA A 225 2.53 8.45 9.92
N VAL A 226 2.31 7.86 8.74
CA VAL A 226 1.39 6.72 8.60
C VAL A 226 1.93 5.47 9.30
N ALA A 227 3.24 5.24 9.24
CA ALA A 227 3.90 4.16 9.97
C ALA A 227 3.71 4.29 11.48
N LYS A 228 3.98 5.47 12.04
CA LYS A 228 3.83 5.77 13.47
C LYS A 228 2.39 5.57 13.92
N TYR A 229 1.43 6.00 13.09
CA TYR A 229 0.01 5.81 13.32
C TYR A 229 -0.38 4.33 13.36
N ARG A 230 0.02 3.56 12.34
CA ARG A 230 -0.28 2.12 12.26
C ARG A 230 0.37 1.32 13.37
N LEU A 231 1.64 1.57 13.66
CA LEU A 231 2.36 0.93 14.76
C LEU A 231 1.68 1.20 16.11
N ALA A 232 1.22 2.44 16.33
CA ALA A 232 0.47 2.77 17.53
C ALA A 232 -0.88 2.04 17.56
N ASN A 233 -1.63 2.03 16.46
CA ASN A 233 -2.89 1.29 16.37
C ASN A 233 -2.70 -0.20 16.62
N ASP A 234 -1.72 -0.85 15.99
CA ASP A 234 -1.43 -2.27 16.17
C ASP A 234 -1.06 -2.63 17.63
N LEU A 235 -0.39 -1.71 18.33
CA LEU A 235 0.01 -1.88 19.72
C LEU A 235 -1.13 -1.61 20.70
N ILE A 236 -2.01 -0.66 20.41
CA ILE A 236 -3.15 -0.29 21.26
C ILE A 236 -4.35 -1.22 21.02
N MET A 237 -4.52 -1.67 19.77
CA MET A 237 -5.65 -2.44 19.23
C MET A 237 -5.15 -3.54 18.30
N PRO A 238 -4.55 -4.61 18.86
CA PRO A 238 -4.07 -5.71 18.06
C PRO A 238 -5.23 -6.36 17.29
N THR A 239 -5.11 -6.39 15.96
CA THR A 239 -6.06 -7.07 15.06
C THR A 239 -5.93 -8.59 15.13
N ILE A 240 -4.80 -9.09 15.62
CA ILE A 240 -4.50 -10.52 15.77
C ILE A 240 -4.75 -10.92 17.22
N ILE A 241 -5.46 -12.03 17.41
CA ILE A 241 -5.86 -12.56 18.72
C ILE A 241 -4.66 -12.76 19.65
N GLU A 242 -3.51 -13.18 19.10
CA GLU A 242 -2.25 -13.31 19.84
C GLU A 242 -1.03 -12.86 19.02
N PRO A 243 -0.58 -11.60 19.16
CA PRO A 243 0.67 -11.18 18.53
C PRO A 243 1.85 -11.91 19.17
N ASN A 244 2.77 -12.38 18.31
CA ASN A 244 4.07 -12.91 18.73
C ASN A 244 4.80 -11.86 19.57
N ALA A 245 5.41 -12.28 20.69
CA ALA A 245 6.17 -11.38 21.56
C ALA A 245 7.33 -10.71 20.82
N GLU A 246 7.94 -11.41 19.87
CA GLU A 246 8.99 -10.86 19.01
C GLU A 246 8.47 -9.74 18.10
N ASP A 247 7.28 -9.92 17.53
CA ASP A 247 6.65 -8.91 16.66
C ASP A 247 6.26 -7.66 17.46
N THR A 248 5.71 -7.85 18.65
CA THR A 248 5.40 -6.74 19.57
C THR A 248 6.67 -5.95 19.90
N ARG A 249 7.77 -6.64 20.18
CA ARG A 249 9.08 -6.01 20.44
C ARG A 249 9.58 -5.23 19.22
N LYS A 250 9.48 -5.80 18.01
CA LYS A 250 9.87 -5.14 16.76
C LYS A 250 9.03 -3.87 16.50
N ASN A 251 7.72 -3.93 16.74
CA ASN A 251 6.84 -2.77 16.60
C ASN A 251 7.17 -1.65 17.59
N ILE A 252 7.48 -2.00 18.85
CA ILE A 252 7.93 -1.03 19.85
C ILE A 252 9.24 -0.35 19.43
N ILE A 253 10.21 -1.12 18.92
CA ILE A 253 11.48 -0.58 18.43
C ILE A 253 11.21 0.38 17.25
N ALA A 254 10.44 -0.05 16.26
CA ALA A 254 10.08 0.76 15.10
C ALA A 254 9.38 2.06 15.52
N LEU A 255 8.41 1.99 16.43
CA LEU A 255 7.68 3.15 16.93
C LEU A 255 8.61 4.14 17.67
N ASN A 256 9.53 3.64 18.48
CA ASN A 256 10.51 4.48 19.17
C ASN A 256 11.45 5.20 18.20
N VAL A 257 11.89 4.51 17.13
CA VAL A 257 12.76 5.12 16.11
C VAL A 257 12.02 6.22 15.34
N LEU A 258 10.71 6.09 15.14
CA LEU A 258 9.86 7.13 14.56
C LEU A 258 9.49 8.26 15.55
N GLY A 259 10.14 8.33 16.72
CA GLY A 259 9.86 9.36 17.74
C GLY A 259 8.56 9.12 18.50
N GLY A 260 8.12 7.87 18.64
CA GLY A 260 6.91 7.48 19.36
C GLY A 260 7.15 7.09 20.83
N GLN A 261 8.22 7.56 21.49
CA GLN A 261 8.57 7.09 22.84
C GLN A 261 7.46 7.39 23.87
N ALA A 262 6.79 8.53 23.77
CA ALA A 262 5.67 8.87 24.64
C ALA A 262 4.50 7.89 24.49
N ILE A 263 4.20 7.48 23.25
CA ILE A 263 3.15 6.51 22.94
C ILE A 263 3.56 5.14 23.48
N THR A 264 4.80 4.71 23.26
CA THR A 264 5.33 3.44 23.79
C THR A 264 5.19 3.34 25.31
N ARG A 265 5.50 4.42 26.05
CA ARG A 265 5.36 4.44 27.52
C ARG A 265 3.91 4.26 27.95
N GLN A 266 2.95 4.88 27.25
CA GLN A 266 1.52 4.73 27.52
C GLN A 266 1.05 3.30 27.22
N VAL A 267 1.46 2.74 26.08
CA VAL A 267 1.13 1.36 25.70
C VAL A 267 1.66 0.36 26.72
N GLN A 268 2.89 0.54 27.21
CA GLN A 268 3.49 -0.31 28.24
C GLN A 268 2.80 -0.22 29.60
N ALA A 269 2.11 0.88 29.88
CA ALA A 269 1.34 1.06 31.10
C ALA A 269 -0.04 0.36 31.06
N PHE A 270 -0.48 -0.13 29.90
CA PHE A 270 -1.72 -0.89 29.84
C PHE A 270 -1.58 -2.22 30.59
N PRO A 271 -2.60 -2.61 31.39
CA PRO A 271 -2.61 -3.93 31.99
C PRO A 271 -2.50 -4.98 30.88
N ALA A 272 -1.74 -6.05 31.10
CA ALA A 272 -1.51 -7.12 30.12
C ALA A 272 -2.78 -7.85 29.63
N ARG A 273 -3.96 -7.45 30.11
CA ARG A 273 -5.26 -7.92 29.67
C ARG A 273 -5.49 -7.47 28.24
N ARG A 274 -5.18 -8.38 27.30
CA ARG A 274 -5.40 -8.18 25.87
C ARG A 274 -6.88 -8.01 25.58
N MET A 275 -7.16 -7.03 24.74
CA MET A 275 -8.49 -6.73 24.27
C MET A 275 -8.96 -7.83 23.32
N LYS A 276 -10.23 -8.23 23.42
CA LYS A 276 -10.87 -9.03 22.37
C LYS A 276 -11.22 -8.09 21.22
N SER A 277 -11.02 -8.53 19.97
CA SER A 277 -11.32 -7.72 18.77
C SER A 277 -12.76 -7.22 18.67
N GLU A 278 -13.67 -7.78 19.48
CA GLU A 278 -15.10 -7.45 19.51
C GLU A 278 -15.47 -6.40 20.57
N GLU A 279 -14.57 -6.09 21.52
CA GLU A 279 -14.87 -5.11 22.57
C GLU A 279 -14.56 -3.69 22.08
N PRO A 280 -15.37 -2.67 22.45
CA PRO A 280 -15.06 -1.27 22.14
C PRO A 280 -13.87 -0.80 22.98
N PRO A 281 -13.03 0.13 22.49
CA PRO A 281 -11.83 0.57 23.19
C PRO A 281 -12.14 1.12 24.57
N THR A 282 -11.25 0.82 25.52
CA THR A 282 -11.34 1.45 26.84
C THR A 282 -11.09 2.97 26.71
N PRO A 283 -11.63 3.80 27.63
CA PRO A 283 -11.37 5.24 27.63
C PRO A 283 -9.88 5.60 27.64
N GLN A 284 -9.04 4.77 28.28
CA GLN A 284 -7.59 4.98 28.32
C GLN A 284 -6.93 4.71 26.95
N GLN A 285 -7.35 3.67 26.24
CA GLN A 285 -6.91 3.40 24.87
C GLN A 285 -7.36 4.50 23.92
N HIS A 286 -8.61 4.95 24.03
CA HIS A 286 -9.12 6.11 23.27
C HIS A 286 -8.27 7.37 23.52
N SER A 287 -7.99 7.69 24.79
CA SER A 287 -7.14 8.84 25.15
C SER A 287 -5.73 8.71 24.57
N THR A 288 -5.16 7.50 24.60
CA THR A 288 -3.82 7.23 24.05
C THR A 288 -3.79 7.35 22.52
N LEU A 289 -4.83 6.84 21.84
CA LEU A 289 -4.99 7.03 20.39
C LEU A 289 -5.12 8.50 20.02
N ARG A 290 -5.91 9.27 20.78
CA ARG A 290 -6.05 10.71 20.58
C ARG A 290 -4.70 11.41 20.73
N MET A 291 -3.99 11.15 21.81
CA MET A 291 -2.64 11.69 22.04
C MET A 291 -1.67 11.34 20.90
N CYS A 292 -1.71 10.09 20.44
CA CYS A 292 -0.91 9.60 19.33
C CYS A 292 -1.20 10.40 18.05
N ARG A 293 -2.47 10.50 17.65
CA ARG A 293 -2.87 11.24 16.44
C ARG A 293 -2.48 12.72 16.52
N SER A 294 -2.76 13.39 17.63
CA SER A 294 -2.38 14.78 17.83
C SER A 294 -0.87 14.99 17.78
N SER A 295 -0.07 14.07 18.35
CA SER A 295 1.39 14.12 18.26
C SER A 295 1.87 13.92 16.82
N ILE A 296 1.33 12.93 16.11
CA ILE A 296 1.70 12.65 14.71
C ILE A 296 1.37 13.85 13.82
N LEU A 297 0.16 14.40 13.93
CA LEU A 297 -0.27 15.55 13.13
C LEU A 297 0.56 16.79 13.43
N ARG A 298 0.88 17.05 14.70
CA ARG A 298 1.76 18.16 15.08
C ARG A 298 3.14 18.01 14.46
N ASP A 299 3.78 16.84 14.63
CA ASP A 299 5.11 16.57 14.08
C ASP A 299 5.12 16.66 12.55
N PHE A 300 4.10 16.08 11.91
CA PHE A 300 3.92 16.05 10.46
C PHE A 300 3.75 17.45 9.89
N CYS A 301 2.85 18.24 10.47
CA CYS A 301 2.58 19.57 9.93
C CYS A 301 3.67 20.58 10.27
N ALA A 302 4.36 20.44 11.41
CA ALA A 302 5.56 21.25 11.69
C ALA A 302 6.65 21.03 10.62
N ARG A 303 6.78 19.79 10.12
CA ARG A 303 7.71 19.48 9.02
C ARG A 303 7.25 20.09 7.71
N ILE A 304 5.97 19.91 7.32
CA ILE A 304 5.42 20.48 6.08
C ILE A 304 5.46 22.02 6.08
N GLY A 305 5.28 22.65 7.23
CA GLY A 305 5.35 24.11 7.35
C GLY A 305 6.78 24.66 7.21
N SER A 306 7.82 23.83 7.28
CA SER A 306 9.19 24.31 7.22
C SER A 306 9.55 24.91 5.85
N PRO A 307 10.49 25.86 5.79
CA PRO A 307 10.82 26.58 4.55
C PRO A 307 11.31 25.68 3.40
N GLU A 308 11.83 24.50 3.74
CA GLU A 308 12.32 23.51 2.77
C GLU A 308 11.18 22.91 1.94
N PHE A 309 10.03 22.65 2.58
CA PHE A 309 8.84 22.09 1.92
C PHE A 309 8.04 23.13 1.15
N GLN A 310 8.11 24.40 1.53
CA GLN A 310 7.46 25.49 0.81
C GLN A 310 8.02 25.69 -0.62
N ARG A 311 9.14 25.05 -0.95
CA ARG A 311 9.75 25.08 -2.30
C ARG A 311 9.12 24.10 -3.28
N VAL A 312 8.30 23.16 -2.80
CA VAL A 312 7.64 22.17 -3.66
C VAL A 312 6.41 22.79 -4.31
N ASP A 313 6.33 22.70 -5.64
CA ASP A 313 5.21 23.26 -6.39
C ASP A 313 3.99 22.34 -6.37
N PHE A 314 2.90 22.75 -5.72
CA PHE A 314 1.71 21.92 -5.52
C PHE A 314 0.77 21.85 -6.74
N ILE A 315 1.26 22.11 -7.96
CA ILE A 315 0.45 22.03 -9.18
C ILE A 315 0.00 20.58 -9.44
N PRO A 316 -1.30 20.33 -9.67
CA PRO A 316 -1.81 19.00 -10.04
C PRO A 316 -1.07 18.42 -11.26
N GLN A 317 -0.87 17.11 -11.29
CA GLN A 317 -0.12 16.38 -12.35
C GLN A 317 1.39 16.59 -12.38
N THR A 318 1.95 17.40 -11.48
CA THR A 318 3.40 17.46 -11.22
C THR A 318 3.78 16.56 -10.05
N GLU A 319 5.08 16.35 -9.83
CA GLU A 319 5.57 15.64 -8.63
C GLU A 319 5.13 16.33 -7.34
N GLY A 320 5.04 17.66 -7.32
CA GLY A 320 4.55 18.37 -6.15
C GLY A 320 3.02 18.30 -5.98
N GLY A 321 2.27 18.06 -7.07
CA GLY A 321 0.87 17.63 -6.99
C GLY A 321 0.71 16.25 -6.33
N GLU A 322 1.64 15.32 -6.58
CA GLU A 322 1.66 14.02 -5.88
C GLU A 322 1.98 14.19 -4.39
N VAL A 323 2.95 15.05 -4.05
CA VAL A 323 3.27 15.47 -2.67
C VAL A 323 2.02 16.02 -1.95
N LEU A 324 1.25 16.90 -2.61
CA LEU A 324 -0.02 17.42 -2.07
C LEU A 324 -1.00 16.30 -1.75
N MET A 325 -1.21 15.39 -2.71
CA MET A 325 -2.14 14.27 -2.55
C MET A 325 -1.71 13.36 -1.41
N ASN A 326 -0.41 13.04 -1.30
CA ASN A 326 0.10 12.23 -0.20
C ASN A 326 -0.07 12.93 1.14
N THR A 327 0.11 14.25 1.22
CA THR A 327 -0.17 15.01 2.43
C THR A 327 -1.61 14.87 2.86
N VAL A 328 -2.53 15.03 1.92
CA VAL A 328 -3.96 14.90 2.16
C VAL A 328 -4.31 13.47 2.59
N GLU A 329 -3.71 12.45 1.96
CA GLU A 329 -3.94 11.05 2.33
C GLU A 329 -3.33 10.69 3.69
N VAL A 330 -2.19 11.27 4.09
CA VAL A 330 -1.66 11.11 5.46
C VAL A 330 -2.62 11.73 6.47
N ILE A 331 -3.04 12.97 6.23
CA ILE A 331 -3.96 13.66 7.15
C ILE A 331 -5.25 12.86 7.23
N THR A 332 -5.81 12.46 6.09
CA THR A 332 -7.01 11.61 6.05
C THR A 332 -6.76 10.31 6.81
N THR A 333 -5.68 9.57 6.56
CA THR A 333 -5.42 8.27 7.21
C THR A 333 -5.17 8.38 8.73
N VAL A 334 -4.38 9.35 9.16
CA VAL A 334 -4.04 9.53 10.58
C VAL A 334 -5.25 10.07 11.36
N VAL A 335 -6.02 10.95 10.75
CA VAL A 335 -7.22 11.54 11.34
C VAL A 335 -8.38 10.55 11.32
N TYR A 336 -8.70 10.07 10.12
CA TYR A 336 -9.92 9.36 9.80
C TYR A 336 -9.66 7.88 9.92
N HIS A 337 -10.35 7.26 10.87
CA HIS A 337 -10.31 5.82 11.04
C HIS A 337 -11.75 5.30 10.97
N PRO A 338 -12.10 4.50 9.96
CA PRO A 338 -13.49 4.11 9.68
C PRO A 338 -14.20 3.46 10.87
N ALA A 339 -13.45 2.73 11.71
CA ALA A 339 -14.03 2.10 12.91
C ALA A 339 -14.55 3.09 13.97
N TYR A 340 -14.27 4.39 13.84
CA TYR A 340 -14.71 5.45 14.76
C TYR A 340 -15.70 6.44 14.12
N ASP A 341 -16.16 6.15 12.90
CA ASP A 341 -17.03 7.06 12.13
C ASP A 341 -18.37 7.36 12.78
N SER A 342 -18.81 6.51 13.72
CA SER A 342 -20.09 6.69 14.42
C SER A 342 -20.03 7.62 15.62
N ASP A 343 -18.84 8.04 16.08
CA ASP A 343 -18.71 8.91 17.25
C ASP A 343 -18.54 10.38 16.83
N ASP A 344 -19.64 11.14 16.90
CA ASP A 344 -19.66 12.59 16.64
C ASP A 344 -18.66 13.37 17.50
N ALA A 345 -18.36 12.90 18.73
CA ALA A 345 -17.37 13.55 19.59
C ALA A 345 -15.95 13.42 18.99
N PHE A 346 -15.67 12.28 18.35
CA PHE A 346 -14.39 12.03 17.70
C PHE A 346 -14.19 12.93 16.48
N GLN A 347 -15.22 13.04 15.63
CA GLN A 347 -15.19 13.96 14.49
C GLN A 347 -15.02 15.42 14.96
N TRP A 348 -15.66 15.81 16.06
CA TRP A 348 -15.55 17.15 16.62
C TRP A 348 -14.14 17.45 17.13
N ASP A 349 -13.58 16.58 17.97
CA ASP A 349 -12.22 16.73 18.52
C ASP A 349 -11.16 16.80 17.40
N PHE A 350 -11.38 16.06 16.31
CA PHE A 350 -10.56 16.18 15.10
C PHE A 350 -10.65 17.59 14.51
N VAL A 351 -11.86 18.03 14.19
CA VAL A 351 -12.08 19.33 13.54
C VAL A 351 -11.50 20.45 14.39
N GLN A 352 -11.65 20.36 15.71
CA GLN A 352 -11.04 21.30 16.64
C GLN A 352 -9.51 21.23 16.61
N SER A 353 -8.91 20.03 16.61
CA SER A 353 -7.44 19.89 16.51
C SER A 353 -6.89 20.42 15.19
N LEU A 354 -7.64 20.25 14.08
CA LEU A 354 -7.31 20.84 12.79
C LEU A 354 -7.44 22.37 12.85
N GLY A 355 -8.48 22.88 13.52
CA GLY A 355 -8.70 24.31 13.73
C GLY A 355 -7.60 24.97 14.57
N ASP A 356 -7.24 24.37 15.69
CA ASP A 356 -6.13 24.80 16.55
C ASP A 356 -4.80 24.76 15.81
N PHE A 357 -4.68 23.86 14.84
CA PHE A 357 -3.48 23.75 14.02
C PHE A 357 -3.43 24.82 12.91
N ILE A 358 -4.53 25.05 12.20
CA ILE A 358 -4.65 26.10 11.18
C ILE A 358 -4.57 27.49 11.84
N PHE A 359 -5.16 27.64 13.02
CA PHE A 359 -5.17 28.84 13.84
C PHE A 359 -4.57 28.54 15.22
N PRO A 360 -3.24 28.52 15.34
CA PRO A 360 -2.57 28.39 16.63
C PRO A 360 -3.12 29.47 17.55
N SER A 361 -3.84 29.05 18.60
CA SER A 361 -4.44 30.01 19.52
C SER A 361 -3.32 30.85 20.15
N THR A 362 -3.36 32.17 19.93
CA THR A 362 -2.39 33.13 20.47
C THR A 362 -2.46 33.27 21.99
N HIS A 363 -3.18 32.38 22.68
CA HIS A 363 -3.56 32.51 24.08
C HIS A 363 -2.62 31.79 25.06
N THR A 364 -1.61 31.05 24.61
CA THR A 364 -0.55 30.60 25.53
C THR A 364 0.40 31.76 25.82
N SER A 365 0.09 32.49 26.89
CA SER A 365 0.87 33.61 27.47
C SER A 365 2.22 33.16 28.06
N ASP A 366 2.94 32.25 27.42
CA ASP A 366 4.30 31.89 27.80
C ASP A 366 5.28 32.66 26.90
N LYS A 367 5.86 33.72 27.47
CA LYS A 367 6.60 34.79 26.78
C LYS A 367 7.98 34.39 26.25
N THR A 368 8.31 33.12 26.16
CA THR A 368 9.66 32.68 25.79
C THR A 368 9.61 31.60 24.73
N VAL A 369 10.09 32.02 23.55
CA VAL A 369 10.57 31.20 22.41
C VAL A 369 9.51 30.77 21.38
N SER A 370 9.61 31.42 20.21
CA SER A 370 9.48 30.85 18.85
C SER A 370 8.10 30.44 18.30
N PRO A 371 8.06 30.00 17.04
CA PRO A 371 8.56 30.58 15.79
C PRO A 371 7.37 31.23 15.06
N SER A 372 7.56 31.89 13.92
CA SER A 372 6.44 32.16 13.00
C SER A 372 5.76 30.82 12.70
N VAL A 373 4.59 30.56 13.28
CA VAL A 373 3.89 29.31 13.02
C VAL A 373 3.51 29.34 11.55
N ALA A 374 4.24 28.56 10.76
CA ALA A 374 4.04 28.53 9.33
C ALA A 374 2.63 28.02 9.07
N SER A 375 1.76 28.92 8.62
CA SER A 375 0.43 28.56 8.12
C SER A 375 0.60 27.53 7.01
N LEU A 376 -0.20 26.47 7.03
CA LEU A 376 -0.22 25.51 5.93
C LEU A 376 -0.43 26.25 4.60
N PRO A 377 0.22 25.78 3.52
CA PRO A 377 -0.08 26.27 2.18
C PRO A 377 -1.59 26.17 1.89
N VAL A 378 -2.14 27.24 1.31
CA VAL A 378 -3.56 27.34 0.97
C VAL A 378 -4.10 26.13 0.20
N PRO A 379 -3.39 25.55 -0.79
CA PRO A 379 -3.87 24.36 -1.48
C PRO A 379 -4.07 23.16 -0.54
N ILE A 380 -3.18 22.96 0.44
CA ILE A 380 -3.28 21.87 1.40
C ILE A 380 -4.54 22.04 2.25
N VAL A 381 -4.76 23.24 2.81
CA VAL A 381 -5.95 23.54 3.61
C VAL A 381 -7.21 23.31 2.78
N TYR A 382 -7.25 23.83 1.56
CA TYR A 382 -8.36 23.64 0.63
C TYR A 382 -8.68 22.15 0.37
N TYR A 383 -7.66 21.35 0.06
CA TYR A 383 -7.85 19.93 -0.24
C TYR A 383 -8.30 19.12 0.99
N ILE A 384 -7.74 19.42 2.17
CA ILE A 384 -8.18 18.84 3.44
C ILE A 384 -9.68 19.07 3.60
N PHE A 385 -10.13 20.33 3.58
CA PHE A 385 -11.55 20.62 3.74
C PHE A 385 -12.43 19.99 2.66
N ARG A 386 -11.96 19.94 1.40
CA ARG A 386 -12.72 19.34 0.29
C ARG A 386 -12.91 17.84 0.51
N ARG A 387 -11.86 17.13 0.92
CA ARG A 387 -11.91 15.69 1.24
C ARG A 387 -12.81 15.44 2.44
N PHE A 388 -12.69 16.26 3.49
CA PHE A 388 -13.50 16.13 4.71
C PHE A 388 -14.96 16.52 4.52
N ALA A 389 -15.28 17.44 3.61
CA ALA A 389 -16.67 17.79 3.32
C ALA A 389 -17.49 16.60 2.82
N GLY A 390 -16.86 15.63 2.14
CA GLY A 390 -17.50 14.38 1.74
C GLY A 390 -17.64 13.37 2.88
N THR A 391 -16.76 13.39 3.88
CA THR A 391 -16.73 12.42 5.00
C THR A 391 -17.52 12.88 6.23
N LEU A 392 -17.62 14.19 6.48
CA LEU A 392 -18.45 14.75 7.54
C LEU A 392 -19.92 14.58 7.14
N THR A 393 -20.56 13.52 7.66
CA THR A 393 -21.97 13.19 7.38
C THR A 393 -22.90 14.36 7.67
N GLN A 394 -24.09 14.37 7.05
CA GLN A 394 -24.98 15.53 6.96
C GLN A 394 -25.53 16.08 8.30
N ARG A 395 -25.22 15.50 9.47
CA ARG A 395 -25.87 15.85 10.75
C ARG A 395 -24.96 16.13 11.95
N SER A 396 -23.63 16.06 11.85
CA SER A 396 -22.76 16.17 13.04
C SER A 396 -22.39 17.61 13.41
N GLY A 397 -22.11 17.82 14.70
CA GLY A 397 -21.54 19.07 15.21
C GLY A 397 -20.20 19.42 14.56
N ALA A 398 -19.42 18.41 14.20
CA ALA A 398 -18.13 18.55 13.51
C ALA A 398 -18.25 19.32 12.19
N ARG A 399 -19.34 19.15 11.43
CA ARG A 399 -19.60 19.93 10.21
C ARG A 399 -19.75 21.43 10.49
N ARG A 400 -20.44 21.80 11.59
CA ARG A 400 -20.59 23.21 11.98
C ARG A 400 -19.25 23.81 12.38
N GLU A 401 -18.44 23.06 13.10
CA GLU A 401 -17.12 23.53 13.51
C GLU A 401 -16.15 23.62 12.32
N ALA A 402 -16.18 22.66 11.39
CA ALA A 402 -15.35 22.68 10.19
C ALA A 402 -15.70 23.88 9.31
N ARG A 403 -17.01 24.17 9.21
CA ARG A 403 -17.50 25.39 8.56
C ARG A 403 -16.99 26.65 9.25
N ARG A 404 -17.02 26.74 10.58
CA ARG A 404 -16.49 27.92 11.31
C ARG A 404 -14.99 28.12 11.07
N ILE A 405 -14.20 27.04 11.13
CA ILE A 405 -12.76 27.07 10.88
C ILE A 405 -12.50 27.53 9.45
N TRP A 406 -13.25 27.01 8.47
CA TRP A 406 -13.14 27.46 7.09
C TRP A 406 -13.55 28.92 6.90
N GLU A 407 -14.68 29.36 7.46
CA GLU A 407 -15.13 30.75 7.38
C GLU A 407 -14.09 31.71 7.98
N ARG A 408 -13.45 31.33 9.09
CA ARG A 408 -12.32 32.05 9.66
C ARG A 408 -11.12 32.08 8.72
N TYR A 409 -10.81 30.95 8.08
CA TYR A 409 -9.69 30.83 7.14
C TYR A 409 -9.84 31.74 5.93
N MET A 410 -11.06 31.79 5.39
CA MET A 410 -11.42 32.63 4.26
C MET A 410 -11.44 34.12 4.64
N ALA A 411 -11.81 34.46 5.87
CA ALA A 411 -11.74 35.83 6.36
C ALA A 411 -10.29 36.34 6.40
N GLU A 412 -9.33 35.47 6.71
CA GLU A 412 -7.89 35.77 6.67
C GLU A 412 -7.31 35.71 5.24
N ASN A 413 -7.98 35.03 4.31
CA ASN A 413 -7.55 34.83 2.92
C ASN A 413 -8.65 35.18 1.89
N PRO A 414 -9.03 36.46 1.75
CA PRO A 414 -10.21 36.88 0.97
C PRO A 414 -10.10 36.59 -0.53
N THR A 415 -8.90 36.31 -1.05
CA THR A 415 -8.66 35.97 -2.46
C THR A 415 -9.26 34.62 -2.88
N LEU A 416 -9.69 33.78 -1.94
CA LEU A 416 -10.17 32.42 -2.20
C LEU A 416 -11.68 32.33 -2.50
N GLY A 417 -12.44 33.43 -2.43
CA GLY A 417 -13.89 33.45 -2.73
C GLY A 417 -14.81 33.22 -1.52
N SER A 418 -16.05 32.79 -1.73
CA SER A 418 -17.03 32.54 -0.65
C SER A 418 -17.23 31.04 -0.37
N PHE A 419 -17.45 30.68 0.89
CA PHE A 419 -17.73 29.28 1.30
C PHE A 419 -18.96 28.68 0.61
N SER A 420 -19.98 29.49 0.32
CA SER A 420 -21.20 29.03 -0.35
C SER A 420 -20.95 28.58 -1.79
N ARG A 421 -20.08 29.28 -2.52
CA ARG A 421 -19.65 28.87 -3.86
C ARG A 421 -18.86 27.57 -3.81
N TRP A 422 -17.94 27.46 -2.84
CA TRP A 422 -17.14 26.27 -2.61
C TRP A 422 -17.98 25.02 -2.30
N PHE A 423 -18.92 25.10 -1.35
CA PHE A 423 -19.77 23.95 -1.00
C PHE A 423 -20.72 23.57 -2.15
N GLY A 424 -21.13 24.54 -2.96
CA GLY A 424 -21.90 24.31 -4.18
C GLY A 424 -21.12 23.53 -5.24
N GLU A 425 -19.87 23.91 -5.49
CA GLU A 425 -18.98 23.23 -6.44
C GLU A 425 -18.63 21.81 -5.96
N VAL A 426 -18.26 21.63 -4.69
CA VAL A 426 -17.96 20.30 -4.12
C VAL A 426 -19.22 19.42 -4.04
N GLY A 427 -20.38 20.00 -3.72
CA GLY A 427 -21.65 19.29 -3.68
C GLY A 427 -22.14 18.83 -5.07
N GLN A 428 -21.79 19.55 -6.13
CA GLN A 428 -22.07 19.14 -7.51
C GLN A 428 -21.16 17.99 -7.96
N ASP A 429 -19.88 17.99 -7.56
CA ASP A 429 -18.92 16.92 -7.87
C ASP A 429 -19.22 15.59 -7.16
N LEU A 430 -19.89 15.63 -6.00
CA LEU A 430 -20.23 14.43 -5.22
C LEU A 430 -21.42 13.64 -5.81
N GLY A 431 -22.10 14.15 -6.85
CA GLY A 431 -23.28 13.55 -7.45
C GLY A 431 -24.46 13.40 -6.48
N PRO A 432 -25.68 13.11 -6.97
CA PRO A 432 -26.72 12.59 -6.08
C PRO A 432 -26.22 11.23 -5.56
N GLY A 433 -25.87 11.16 -4.28
CA GLY A 433 -25.47 9.91 -3.64
C GLY A 433 -26.53 8.81 -3.87
N PRO A 434 -26.15 7.52 -3.83
CA PRO A 434 -27.11 6.44 -3.98
C PRO A 434 -28.23 6.60 -2.94
N ALA A 435 -29.45 6.76 -3.44
CA ALA A 435 -30.66 6.97 -2.64
C ALA A 435 -31.05 5.74 -1.82
#